data_AF-A0A962GCE4-F1
#
_entry.id   AF-A0A962GCE4-F1
#
_cell.length_a   1.000
_cell.length_b   1.000
_cell.length_c   1.000
_cell.angle_alpha   90.00
_cell.angle_beta   90.00
_cell.angle_gamma   90.00
#
_symmetry.space_group_name_H-M   'P 1'
#
loop_
_entity.id
_entity.type
_entity.pdbx_description
1 polymer ?
#
loop_
_entity_poly.entity_id
_entity_poly.type
_entity_poly.pdbx_seq_one_letter_code
_entity_poly.pdbx_strand_id
1 'polypeptide(L)'
;MSDLDRLKQILLAEEREKLHLAEQRVAELEQKNRELSALLPSLVRAAPQEPMTRALASPVAAALGSAVRDNRASIVDALFPVIGPIIRKAIAEALRGLMSDLNRVLEYGFSPRGIRWRIEAWRSGVPFAQIVLR
;
A
#
# COMPACT_ATOMS: atom_id res chain seq x y z
N MET A 1 -5.63 19.16 -68.25
CA MET A 1 -5.32 17.89 -67.53
C MET A 1 -4.41 17.10 -68.43
N SER A 2 -3.26 16.64 -67.94
CA SER A 2 -2.38 15.80 -68.77
C SER A 2 -2.99 14.41 -68.94
N ASP A 3 -2.71 13.72 -70.05
CA ASP A 3 -3.21 12.36 -70.27
C ASP A 3 -2.78 11.39 -69.16
N LEU A 4 -1.64 11.66 -68.53
CA LEU A 4 -1.13 10.95 -67.36
C LEU A 4 -2.07 11.08 -66.15
N ASP A 5 -2.66 12.26 -65.92
CA ASP A 5 -3.58 12.48 -64.80
C ASP A 5 -4.89 11.71 -64.99
N ARG A 6 -5.35 11.61 -66.25
CA ARG A 6 -6.54 10.86 -66.61
C ARG A 6 -6.33 9.35 -66.48
N LEU A 7 -5.16 8.86 -66.88
CA LEU A 7 -4.76 7.46 -66.70
C LEU A 7 -4.64 7.10 -65.20
N LYS A 8 -4.03 7.97 -64.39
CA LYS A 8 -3.95 7.79 -62.93
C LYS A 8 -5.32 7.77 -62.28
N GLN A 9 -6.25 8.61 -62.73
CA GLN A 9 -7.62 8.60 -62.21
C GLN A 9 -8.34 7.28 -62.48
N ILE A 10 -8.20 6.71 -63.69
CA ILE A 10 -8.86 5.46 -64.05
C ILE A 10 -8.21 4.27 -63.33
N LEU A 11 -6.88 4.20 -63.32
CA LEU A 11 -6.16 3.07 -62.72
C LEU A 11 -6.23 3.02 -61.20
N LEU A 12 -6.41 4.18 -60.53
CA LEU A 12 -6.41 4.28 -59.06
C LEU A 12 -7.80 4.57 -58.48
N ALA A 13 -8.87 4.48 -59.27
CA ALA A 13 -10.21 4.84 -58.82
C ALA A 13 -10.66 3.97 -57.64
N GLU A 14 -10.44 2.67 -57.73
CA GLU A 14 -10.85 1.70 -56.71
C GLU A 14 -10.02 1.84 -55.43
N GLU A 15 -8.70 2.03 -55.55
CA GLU A 15 -7.80 2.24 -54.42
C GLU A 15 -8.09 3.55 -53.71
N ARG A 16 -8.40 4.62 -54.45
CA ARG A 16 -8.79 5.92 -53.87
C ARG A 16 -10.11 5.82 -53.12
N GLU A 17 -11.09 5.10 -53.66
CA GLU A 17 -12.36 4.89 -52.98
C GLU A 17 -12.18 4.08 -51.70
N LYS A 18 -11.41 2.99 -51.75
CA LYS A 18 -11.07 2.19 -50.56
C LYS A 18 -10.32 3.01 -49.51
N LEU A 19 -9.36 3.84 -49.93
CA LEU A 19 -8.62 4.72 -49.03
C LEU A 19 -9.56 5.73 -48.37
N HIS A 20 -10.42 6.37 -49.15
CA HIS A 20 -11.37 7.35 -48.64
C HIS A 20 -12.35 6.73 -47.63
N LEU A 21 -12.88 5.53 -47.92
CA LEU A 21 -13.72 4.78 -46.97
C LEU A 21 -12.97 4.43 -45.68
N ALA A 22 -11.71 4.03 -45.79
CA ALA A 22 -10.88 3.75 -44.62
C ALA A 22 -10.62 5.01 -43.77
N GLU A 23 -10.29 6.13 -44.40
CA GLU A 23 -10.09 7.43 -43.74
C GLU A 23 -11.35 7.90 -43.01
N GLN A 24 -12.52 7.79 -43.66
CA GLN A 24 -13.81 8.08 -43.04
C GLN A 24 -14.07 7.19 -41.82
N ARG A 25 -13.77 5.90 -41.93
CA ARG A 25 -13.95 4.95 -40.82
C ARG A 25 -13.03 5.25 -39.65
N VAL A 26 -11.78 5.65 -39.91
CA VAL A 26 -10.83 6.07 -38.86
C VAL A 26 -11.36 7.32 -38.17
N ALA A 27 -11.78 8.35 -38.92
CA ALA A 27 -12.32 9.58 -38.34
C ALA A 27 -13.55 9.32 -37.46
N GLU A 28 -14.44 8.41 -37.89
CA GLU A 28 -15.61 7.98 -37.10
C GLU A 28 -15.19 7.30 -35.78
N LEU A 29 -14.22 6.39 -35.83
CA LEU A 29 -13.73 5.69 -34.65
C LEU A 29 -13.03 6.64 -33.66
N GLU A 30 -12.24 7.58 -34.16
CA GLU A 30 -11.60 8.61 -33.33
C GLU A 30 -12.63 9.49 -32.63
N GLN A 31 -13.70 9.89 -33.34
CA GLN A 31 -14.78 10.66 -32.76
C GLN A 31 -15.49 9.87 -31.65
N LYS A 32 -15.83 8.60 -31.90
CA LYS A 32 -16.43 7.72 -30.89
C LYS A 32 -15.51 7.52 -29.69
N ASN A 33 -14.19 7.43 -29.90
CA ASN A 33 -13.22 7.28 -28.81
C ASN A 33 -13.16 8.54 -27.93
N ARG A 34 -13.25 9.74 -28.53
CA ARG A 34 -13.33 11.00 -27.77
C ARG A 34 -14.61 11.05 -26.93
N GLU A 35 -15.74 10.69 -27.51
CA GLU A 35 -17.03 10.62 -26.81
C GLU A 35 -17.00 9.59 -25.67
N LEU A 36 -16.47 8.39 -25.95
CA LEU A 36 -16.32 7.35 -24.94
C LEU A 36 -15.40 7.82 -23.81
N SER A 37 -14.31 8.51 -24.11
CA SER A 37 -13.39 9.05 -23.10
C SER A 37 -14.08 10.05 -22.16
N ALA A 38 -14.97 10.89 -22.70
CA ALA A 38 -15.78 11.80 -21.90
C ALA A 38 -16.82 11.07 -21.03
N LEU A 39 -17.35 9.95 -21.52
CA LEU A 39 -18.38 9.15 -20.83
C LEU A 39 -17.79 8.10 -19.86
N LEU A 40 -16.53 7.70 -20.01
CA LEU A 40 -15.90 6.65 -19.20
C LEU A 40 -16.06 6.89 -17.68
N PRO A 41 -15.82 8.10 -17.13
CA PRO A 41 -15.99 8.33 -15.70
C PRO A 41 -17.43 8.11 -15.20
N SER A 42 -18.44 8.47 -16.00
CA SER A 42 -19.84 8.24 -15.64
C SER A 42 -20.24 6.78 -15.80
N LEU A 43 -19.74 6.10 -16.84
CA LEU A 43 -19.97 4.67 -17.05
C LEU A 43 -19.35 3.82 -15.95
N VAL A 44 -18.13 4.14 -15.49
CA VAL A 44 -17.50 3.45 -14.36
C VAL A 44 -18.31 3.61 -13.08
N ARG A 45 -18.89 4.79 -12.82
CA ARG A 45 -19.76 5.02 -11.66
C ARG A 45 -21.10 4.30 -11.75
N ALA A 46 -21.67 4.19 -12.94
CA ALA A 46 -22.95 3.54 -13.19
C ALA A 46 -22.84 2.00 -13.30
N ALA A 47 -21.64 1.46 -13.48
CA ALA A 47 -21.42 0.04 -13.65
C ALA A 47 -21.81 -0.75 -12.39
N PRO A 48 -22.31 -2.00 -12.56
CA PRO A 48 -22.50 -2.90 -11.44
C PRO A 48 -21.17 -3.09 -10.68
N GLN A 49 -21.21 -2.85 -9.37
CA GLN A 49 -20.01 -2.80 -8.53
C GLN A 49 -19.24 -4.12 -8.54
N GLU A 50 -19.94 -5.25 -8.47
CA GLU A 50 -19.31 -6.57 -8.30
C GLU A 50 -18.54 -7.05 -9.56
N PRO A 51 -19.14 -7.03 -10.78
CA PRO A 51 -18.42 -7.38 -12.00
C PRO A 51 -17.25 -6.43 -12.30
N MET A 52 -17.45 -5.12 -12.07
CA MET A 52 -16.42 -4.11 -12.29
C MET A 52 -15.23 -4.31 -11.35
N THR A 53 -15.49 -4.50 -10.06
CA THR A 53 -14.44 -4.76 -9.07
C THR A 53 -13.64 -6.00 -9.40
N ARG A 54 -14.30 -7.09 -9.83
CA ARG A 54 -13.61 -8.32 -10.25
C ARG A 54 -12.72 -8.12 -11.47
N ALA A 55 -13.20 -7.39 -12.48
CA ALA A 55 -12.43 -7.09 -13.68
C ALA A 55 -11.21 -6.19 -13.40
N LEU A 56 -11.35 -5.25 -12.46
CA LEU A 56 -10.29 -4.30 -12.11
C LEU A 56 -9.29 -4.82 -11.08
N ALA A 57 -9.61 -5.87 -10.33
CA ALA A 57 -8.78 -6.35 -9.22
C ALA A 57 -7.32 -6.64 -9.65
N SER A 58 -7.13 -7.40 -10.73
CA SER A 58 -5.78 -7.76 -11.20
C SER A 58 -5.00 -6.58 -11.80
N PRO A 59 -5.56 -5.77 -12.72
CA PRO A 59 -4.89 -4.57 -13.23
C PRO A 59 -4.51 -3.58 -12.13
N VAL A 60 -5.41 -3.33 -11.18
CA VAL A 60 -5.17 -2.40 -10.06
C VAL A 60 -4.10 -2.95 -9.13
N ALA A 61 -4.12 -4.24 -8.80
CA ALA A 61 -3.09 -4.86 -7.98
C ALA A 61 -1.70 -4.80 -8.64
N ALA A 62 -1.63 -5.06 -9.95
CA ALA A 62 -0.38 -4.97 -10.71
C ALA A 62 0.14 -3.52 -10.74
N ALA A 63 -0.73 -2.56 -11.02
CA ALA A 63 -0.40 -1.13 -11.03
C ALA A 63 0.09 -0.65 -9.65
N LEU A 64 -0.61 -1.05 -8.57
CA LEU A 64 -0.21 -0.74 -7.20
C LEU A 64 1.15 -1.36 -6.87
N GLY A 65 1.38 -2.63 -7.24
CA GLY A 65 2.66 -3.30 -7.03
C GLY A 65 3.83 -2.59 -7.73
N SER A 66 3.62 -2.09 -8.95
CA SER A 66 4.62 -1.26 -9.64
C SER A 66 4.80 0.10 -8.96
N ALA A 67 3.72 0.78 -8.61
CA ALA A 67 3.80 2.07 -7.91
C ALA A 67 4.56 1.99 -6.58
N VAL A 68 4.42 0.89 -5.83
CA VAL A 68 5.17 0.63 -4.59
C VAL A 68 6.67 0.43 -4.85
N ARG A 69 7.04 -0.21 -5.96
CA ARG A 69 8.44 -0.38 -6.35
C ARG A 69 9.06 0.94 -6.79
N ASP A 70 8.34 1.70 -7.61
CA ASP A 70 8.87 2.87 -8.30
C ASP A 70 8.80 4.15 -7.44
N ASN A 71 7.82 4.24 -6.53
CA ASN A 71 7.56 5.44 -5.72
C ASN A 71 7.28 5.12 -4.24
N ARG A 72 8.18 4.35 -3.62
CA ARG A 72 8.06 3.91 -2.22
C ARG A 72 7.85 5.08 -1.24
N ALA A 73 8.58 6.19 -1.41
CA ALA A 73 8.51 7.32 -0.48
C ALA A 73 7.09 7.92 -0.40
N SER A 74 6.47 8.19 -1.56
CA SER A 74 5.10 8.72 -1.60
C SER A 74 4.08 7.76 -0.98
N ILE A 75 4.25 6.45 -1.17
CA ILE A 75 3.37 5.45 -0.55
C ILE A 75 3.54 5.46 0.98
N VAL A 76 4.78 5.52 1.47
CA VAL A 76 5.07 5.59 2.90
C VAL A 76 4.45 6.85 3.53
N ASP A 77 4.60 8.00 2.88
CA ASP A 77 4.03 9.27 3.35
C ASP A 77 2.50 9.21 3.41
N ALA A 78 1.86 8.60 2.41
CA ALA A 78 0.41 8.41 2.39
C ALA A 78 -0.09 7.46 3.49
N LEU A 79 0.70 6.44 3.84
CA LEU A 79 0.34 5.45 4.87
C LEU A 79 0.71 5.90 6.29
N PHE A 80 1.64 6.85 6.45
CA PHE A 80 2.15 7.28 7.75
C PHE A 80 1.07 7.75 8.74
N PRO A 81 0.03 8.51 8.34
CA PRO A 81 -1.05 8.92 9.25
C PRO A 81 -1.80 7.74 9.89
N VAL A 82 -1.83 6.58 9.22
CA VAL A 82 -2.48 5.36 9.72
C VAL A 82 -1.49 4.49 10.50
N ILE A 83 -0.31 4.23 9.93
CA ILE A 83 0.68 3.31 10.50
C ILE A 83 1.40 3.92 11.71
N GLY A 84 1.73 5.21 11.66
CA GLY A 84 2.49 5.89 12.71
C GLY A 84 1.84 5.81 14.10
N PRO A 85 0.54 6.15 14.27
CA PRO A 85 -0.16 5.98 15.53
C PRO A 85 -0.18 4.52 16.03
N ILE A 86 -0.35 3.55 15.13
CA ILE A 86 -0.38 2.12 15.48
C ILE A 86 0.98 1.68 16.04
N ILE A 87 2.08 2.02 15.35
CA ILE A 87 3.44 1.71 15.81
C ILE A 87 3.69 2.36 17.17
N ARG A 88 3.37 3.65 17.32
CA ARG A 88 3.55 4.36 18.60
C ARG A 88 2.77 3.69 19.73
N LYS A 89 1.53 3.27 19.48
CA LYS A 89 0.70 2.56 20.46
C LYS A 89 1.33 1.21 20.84
N ALA A 90 1.78 0.43 19.86
CA ALA A 90 2.42 -0.87 20.09
C ALA A 90 3.69 -0.73 20.95
N ILE A 91 4.52 0.28 20.66
CA ILE A 91 5.71 0.58 21.45
C ILE A 91 5.33 0.98 22.88
N ALA A 92 4.36 1.88 23.04
CA ALA A 92 3.90 2.31 24.36
C ALA A 92 3.37 1.14 25.20
N GLU A 93 2.63 0.22 24.58
CA GLU A 93 2.10 -0.96 25.27
C GLU A 93 3.21 -1.93 25.68
N ALA A 94 4.19 -2.16 24.80
CA ALA A 94 5.36 -2.97 25.14
C ALA A 94 6.15 -2.38 26.31
N LEU A 95 6.37 -1.06 26.32
CA LEU A 95 7.04 -0.36 27.42
C LEU A 95 6.25 -0.45 28.73
N ARG A 96 4.92 -0.33 28.69
CA ARG A 96 4.07 -0.54 29.88
C ARG A 96 4.18 -1.95 30.44
N GLY A 97 4.16 -2.96 29.57
CA GLY A 97 4.37 -4.35 29.96
C GLY A 97 5.72 -4.55 30.67
N LEU A 98 6.80 -4.03 30.07
CA LEU A 98 8.13 -4.08 30.68
C LEU A 98 8.17 -3.40 32.04
N MET A 99 7.58 -2.21 32.19
CA MET A 99 7.52 -1.53 33.49
C MET A 99 6.72 -2.32 34.53
N SER A 100 5.62 -2.94 34.13
CA SER A 100 4.81 -3.82 34.98
C SER A 100 5.63 -5.02 35.45
N ASP A 101 6.34 -5.68 34.54
CA ASP A 101 7.19 -6.84 34.85
C ASP A 101 8.35 -6.46 35.77
N LEU A 102 9.00 -5.31 35.51
CA LEU A 102 10.06 -4.78 36.37
C LEU A 102 9.55 -4.45 37.77
N ASN A 103 8.38 -3.81 37.87
CA ASN A 103 7.79 -3.49 39.17
C ASN A 103 7.51 -4.77 39.97
N ARG A 104 7.01 -5.81 39.30
CA ARG A 104 6.79 -7.13 39.91
C ARG A 104 8.09 -7.77 40.40
N VAL A 105 9.16 -7.72 39.59
CA VAL A 105 10.48 -8.21 40.00
C VAL A 105 11.05 -7.42 41.18
N LEU A 106 10.82 -6.11 41.24
CA LEU A 106 11.23 -5.30 42.39
C LEU A 106 10.41 -5.61 43.64
N GLU A 107 9.10 -5.74 43.53
CA GLU A 107 8.21 -6.13 44.65
C GLU A 107 8.61 -7.48 45.25
N TYR A 108 9.02 -8.45 44.44
CA TYR A 108 9.44 -9.77 44.93
C TYR A 108 10.95 -9.89 45.23
N GLY A 109 11.81 -9.17 44.50
CA GLY A 109 13.27 -9.18 44.62
C GLY A 109 13.81 -8.30 45.75
N PHE A 110 13.09 -7.24 46.10
CA PHE A 110 13.27 -6.45 47.32
C PHE A 110 12.16 -6.75 48.34
N SER A 111 11.84 -8.03 48.56
CA SER A 111 10.94 -8.35 49.65
C SER A 111 11.51 -7.76 50.95
N PRO A 112 10.67 -7.19 51.84
CA PRO A 112 11.14 -6.68 53.14
C PRO A 112 11.94 -7.72 53.92
N ARG A 113 11.66 -9.02 53.70
CA ARG A 113 12.43 -10.16 54.17
C ARG A 113 13.83 -10.24 53.57
N GLY A 114 13.98 -10.11 52.24
CA GLY A 114 15.27 -10.11 51.56
C GLY A 114 16.17 -8.94 52.00
N ILE A 115 15.59 -7.74 52.16
CA ILE A 115 16.32 -6.58 52.70
C ILE A 115 16.75 -6.84 54.15
N ARG A 116 15.85 -7.37 54.99
CA ARG A 116 16.14 -7.72 56.38
C ARG A 116 17.28 -8.74 56.49
N TRP A 117 17.30 -9.76 55.64
CA TRP A 117 18.39 -10.75 55.59
C TRP A 117 19.71 -10.16 55.11
N ARG A 118 19.70 -9.20 54.19
CA ARG A 118 20.93 -8.49 53.77
C ARG A 118 21.48 -7.61 54.89
N ILE A 119 20.61 -6.94 55.64
CA ILE A 119 20.99 -6.15 56.82
C ILE A 119 21.51 -7.08 57.94
N GLU A 120 20.87 -8.23 58.14
CA GLU A 120 21.26 -9.23 59.13
C GLU A 120 22.62 -9.87 58.79
N ALA A 121 22.87 -10.16 57.50
CA ALA A 121 24.17 -10.62 57.00
C ALA A 121 25.28 -9.59 57.27
N TRP A 122 25.02 -8.33 56.95
CA TRP A 122 25.97 -7.25 57.16
C TRP A 122 26.26 -7.00 58.65
N ARG A 123 25.23 -7.10 59.52
CA ARG A 123 25.37 -6.87 60.96
C ARG A 123 26.01 -8.04 61.72
N SER A 124 25.77 -9.28 61.27
CA SER A 124 26.30 -10.49 61.90
C SER A 124 27.64 -10.95 61.32
N GLY A 125 28.06 -10.40 60.18
CA GLY A 125 29.25 -10.85 59.45
C GLY A 125 29.11 -12.23 58.80
N VAL A 126 27.91 -12.80 58.81
CA VAL A 126 27.61 -14.13 58.26
C VAL A 126 27.23 -14.00 56.78
N PRO A 127 27.71 -14.89 55.89
CA PRO A 127 27.38 -14.84 54.47
C PRO A 127 25.87 -14.86 54.23
N PHE A 128 25.37 -13.99 53.34
CA PHE A 128 23.94 -13.87 53.01
C PHE A 128 23.29 -15.22 52.69
N ALA A 129 23.99 -16.09 51.97
CA ALA A 129 23.50 -17.43 51.63
C ALA A 129 23.17 -18.29 52.86
N GLN A 130 23.93 -18.15 53.97
CA GLN A 130 23.67 -18.90 55.20
C GLN A 130 22.43 -18.39 55.94
N ILE A 131 22.09 -17.10 55.82
CA ILE A 131 20.91 -16.50 56.47
C ILE A 131 19.63 -16.83 55.71
N VAL A 132 19.71 -16.93 54.38
CA VAL A 132 18.56 -17.33 53.54
C VAL A 132 18.20 -18.81 53.70
N LEU A 133 19.17 -19.65 54.06
CA LEU A 133 19.00 -21.10 54.26
C LEU A 133 18.62 -21.50 55.69
N ARG A 134 18.40 -20.52 56.58
CA ARG A 134 18.07 -20.72 58.00
C ARG A 134 16.57 -20.53 58.25
#